data_AF-A0A952PJI5-F1
#
_entry.id   AF-A0A952PJI5-F1
#
_cell.length_a   1.000
_cell.length_b   1.000
_cell.length_c   1.000
_cell.angle_alpha   90.00
_cell.angle_beta   90.00
_cell.angle_gamma   90.00
#
_symmetry.space_group_name_H-M   'P 1'
#
loop_
_entity.id
_entity.type
_entity.pdbx_description
1 polymer ?
#
loop_
_entity_poly.entity_id
_entity_poly.type
_entity_poly.pdbx_seq_one_letter_code
_entity_poly.pdbx_strand_id
1 'polypeptide(L)'
;MQSTRRCLRFVNARHVASFILFFLAISICPSAIARDTQLQNIPQSIVNLDLCTLAYQLYHQSLCLPLDPWYDNLSRIGSDRRNNICRFTHEYAATLGRPAAASIVATGFYSGPNAARGWSDSNLNLDPVLTNYKQLDVKLPAFTRDGERFIAVQAPTYATENIKEIEVVRYKGKPASFPCTDVEEVRIREYPGGDDHLIAFEGGTGIAGNTNPAWSIMGFVLMQKTPTGYDAHIVFRGSRSGSALSKTIWKAQDFIGAPKGNPDWITDLRSGKQVEKPLVSKVGKVTEGFAEALPTMLGPITACCQILEQKYPAPEHIYVTGHSLGAGLASQFVSAATQGSFGDQLRRDVKSWSWDKMSLIAFAQPIPGDPNFAANFNRISPNSMHYWVAGDDVVEATSGRIVGMLIDQGEHVGVQKKLNLVADCNDNPHEVFVIRAGLLKESDASLQQQLCQQNTWGYYDSLAKMLAGQASSYVYPGAPEAKIVTSQNLQKVLQNYNFSSEFDRWLEQVYAKMIADKDSYIGFKFQSTLDARRALVLDIVAWMRRQSSNDNAQELDSLVEEYQRITGNLGLTNEEQWIYGGMILSRIQNTSLTVDELLSKPEIKTCIEANVVTD
;
A
#
# COMPACT_ATOMS: atom_id res chain seq x y z
N MET A 1 1.67 -90.51 11.94
CA MET A 1 1.97 -90.29 13.37
C MET A 1 1.30 -88.98 13.81
N GLN A 2 0.39 -89.07 14.80
CA GLN A 2 -0.20 -88.04 15.69
C GLN A 2 -0.76 -86.74 15.06
N SER A 3 -2.09 -86.53 15.02
CA SER A 3 -2.97 -85.97 16.08
C SER A 3 -2.77 -84.44 16.25
N THR A 4 -3.75 -83.52 16.24
CA THR A 4 -5.10 -83.54 16.83
C THR A 4 -5.95 -82.34 16.35
N ARG A 5 -7.25 -82.46 16.60
CA ARG A 5 -8.42 -81.61 16.33
C ARG A 5 -8.52 -80.25 17.07
N ARG A 6 -9.37 -79.38 16.48
CA ARG A 6 -10.40 -78.47 17.08
C ARG A 6 -9.96 -77.37 18.07
N CYS A 7 -10.39 -76.12 17.83
CA CYS A 7 -11.62 -75.57 18.43
C CYS A 7 -12.02 -74.19 17.87
N LEU A 8 -13.33 -73.93 17.90
CA LEU A 8 -14.04 -72.74 17.43
C LEU A 8 -13.61 -71.43 18.11
N ARG A 9 -13.87 -70.30 17.44
CA ARG A 9 -14.74 -69.24 18.02
C ARG A 9 -15.33 -68.32 16.95
N PHE A 10 -16.67 -68.32 16.90
CA PHE A 10 -17.51 -67.28 16.34
C PHE A 10 -17.17 -65.94 16.99
N VAL A 11 -16.99 -64.88 16.19
CA VAL A 11 -17.18 -63.49 16.64
C VAL A 11 -18.17 -62.82 15.69
N ASN A 12 -19.22 -62.27 16.30
CA ASN A 12 -20.40 -61.67 15.73
C ASN A 12 -20.10 -60.59 14.67
N ALA A 13 -20.65 -60.79 13.47
CA ALA A 13 -20.71 -59.81 12.37
C ALA A 13 -21.72 -58.65 12.61
N ARG A 14 -21.84 -58.19 13.87
CA ARG A 14 -22.70 -57.03 14.23
C ARG A 14 -21.93 -55.81 14.75
N HIS A 15 -20.61 -55.90 14.93
CA HIS A 15 -19.79 -54.75 15.35
C HIS A 15 -18.90 -54.14 14.27
N VAL A 16 -18.82 -54.74 13.08
CA VAL A 16 -18.06 -54.17 11.95
C VAL A 16 -18.90 -53.16 11.14
N ALA A 17 -20.23 -53.29 11.14
CA ALA A 17 -21.12 -52.36 10.43
C ALA A 17 -21.31 -51.01 11.16
N SER A 18 -21.10 -50.94 12.48
CA SER A 18 -21.18 -49.69 13.25
C SER A 18 -19.91 -48.85 13.19
N PHE A 19 -18.75 -49.45 12.89
CA PHE A 19 -17.48 -48.71 12.80
C PHE A 19 -17.29 -48.01 11.45
N ILE A 20 -17.90 -48.53 10.37
CA ILE A 20 -17.83 -47.91 9.03
C ILE A 20 -18.82 -46.76 8.88
N LEU A 21 -19.94 -46.78 9.62
CA LEU A 21 -20.89 -45.66 9.66
C LEU A 21 -20.47 -44.51 10.59
N PHE A 22 -19.55 -44.76 11.54
CA PHE A 22 -19.00 -43.68 12.39
C PHE A 22 -17.82 -42.94 11.73
N PHE A 23 -17.13 -43.55 10.76
CA PHE A 23 -16.07 -42.88 9.99
C PHE A 23 -16.54 -42.20 8.70
N LEU A 24 -17.74 -42.53 8.18
CA LEU A 24 -18.37 -41.76 7.09
C LEU A 24 -19.16 -40.53 7.57
N ALA A 25 -19.30 -40.34 8.88
CA ALA A 25 -19.99 -39.19 9.47
C ALA A 25 -19.05 -38.08 9.99
N ILE A 26 -17.72 -38.20 9.81
CA ILE A 26 -16.70 -37.23 10.27
C ILE A 26 -15.81 -36.73 9.11
N SER A 27 -16.32 -36.75 7.87
CA SER A 27 -15.61 -36.18 6.70
C SER A 27 -16.47 -35.28 5.82
N ILE A 28 -17.58 -34.76 6.35
CA ILE A 28 -18.17 -33.53 5.82
C ILE A 28 -17.67 -32.43 6.75
N CYS A 29 -16.54 -31.81 6.42
CA CYS A 29 -16.24 -30.50 6.98
C CYS A 29 -17.39 -29.58 6.58
N PRO A 30 -18.19 -29.03 7.52
CA PRO A 30 -18.98 -27.86 7.22
C PRO A 30 -18.01 -26.67 7.26
N SER A 31 -17.13 -26.58 6.27
CA SER A 31 -16.32 -25.37 6.05
C SER A 31 -17.16 -24.25 5.42
N ALA A 32 -18.43 -24.52 5.09
CA ALA A 32 -19.46 -23.49 5.05
C ALA A 32 -19.88 -23.16 6.50
N ILE A 33 -18.94 -22.63 7.29
CA ILE A 33 -19.32 -21.85 8.47
C ILE A 33 -20.20 -20.76 7.91
N ALA A 34 -21.45 -20.73 8.37
CA ALA A 34 -22.38 -19.66 8.11
C ALA A 34 -21.63 -18.33 8.24
N ARG A 35 -21.39 -17.64 7.11
CA ARG A 35 -21.12 -16.20 7.16
C ARG A 35 -22.22 -15.66 8.05
N ASP A 36 -21.83 -14.99 9.13
CA ASP A 36 -22.78 -14.35 10.02
C ASP A 36 -23.78 -13.61 9.12
N THR A 37 -25.06 -13.95 9.21
CA THR A 37 -26.06 -13.59 8.17
C THR A 37 -26.18 -12.08 7.97
N GLN A 38 -25.61 -11.30 8.90
CA GLN A 38 -25.48 -9.85 8.82
C GLN A 38 -24.33 -9.34 7.92
N LEU A 39 -23.21 -10.08 7.77
CA LEU A 39 -22.11 -9.70 6.86
C LEU A 39 -22.45 -9.89 5.37
N GLN A 40 -23.54 -10.59 5.05
CA GLN A 40 -24.02 -10.73 3.67
C GLN A 40 -24.70 -9.47 3.11
N ASN A 41 -24.99 -8.48 3.96
CA ASN A 41 -25.76 -7.27 3.58
C ASN A 41 -24.94 -5.97 3.64
N ILE A 42 -23.60 -6.03 3.66
CA ILE A 42 -22.77 -4.82 3.63
C ILE A 42 -22.98 -4.11 2.29
N PRO A 43 -23.36 -2.81 2.29
CA PRO A 43 -23.49 -2.04 1.07
C PRO A 43 -22.23 -2.07 0.22
N GLN A 44 -22.39 -2.19 -1.11
CA GLN A 44 -21.26 -2.24 -2.04
C GLN A 44 -20.35 -1.01 -1.95
N SER A 45 -20.86 0.16 -1.56
CA SER A 45 -20.03 1.34 -1.28
C SER A 45 -19.06 1.11 -0.13
N ILE A 46 -19.49 0.47 0.96
CA ILE A 46 -18.60 0.17 2.10
C ILE A 46 -17.62 -0.94 1.73
N VAL A 47 -18.08 -2.01 1.06
CA VAL A 47 -17.19 -3.09 0.57
C VAL A 47 -16.08 -2.53 -0.31
N ASN A 48 -16.42 -1.72 -1.32
CA ASN A 48 -15.45 -1.19 -2.27
C ASN A 48 -14.51 -0.15 -1.63
N LEU A 49 -14.95 0.59 -0.62
CA LEU A 49 -14.08 1.50 0.14
C LEU A 49 -13.11 0.74 1.06
N ASP A 50 -13.57 -0.35 1.69
CA ASP A 50 -12.72 -1.21 2.51
C ASP A 50 -11.70 -1.98 1.65
N LEU A 51 -12.04 -2.30 0.39
CA LEU A 51 -11.07 -2.78 -0.60
C LEU A 51 -10.07 -1.68 -1.03
N CYS A 52 -10.46 -0.40 -1.08
CA CYS A 52 -9.48 0.68 -1.23
C CYS A 52 -8.51 0.73 -0.05
N THR A 53 -8.99 0.50 1.17
CA THR A 53 -8.11 0.38 2.36
C THR A 53 -7.14 -0.79 2.22
N LEU A 54 -7.60 -1.94 1.69
CA LEU A 54 -6.72 -3.06 1.36
C LEU A 54 -5.65 -2.68 0.32
N ALA A 55 -6.00 -1.87 -0.68
CA ALA A 55 -5.03 -1.40 -1.67
C ALA A 55 -3.93 -0.54 -1.03
N TYR A 56 -4.28 0.33 -0.08
CA TYR A 56 -3.30 1.06 0.74
C TYR A 56 -2.45 0.11 1.58
N GLN A 57 -3.07 -0.84 2.30
CA GLN A 57 -2.35 -1.82 3.11
C GLN A 57 -1.30 -2.56 2.28
N LEU A 58 -1.68 -3.12 1.12
CA LEU A 58 -0.77 -3.84 0.23
C LEU A 58 0.36 -2.94 -0.30
N TYR A 59 0.05 -1.71 -0.69
CA TYR A 59 1.06 -0.75 -1.12
C TYR A 59 2.05 -0.43 0.02
N HIS A 60 1.56 -0.10 1.21
CA HIS A 60 2.40 0.18 2.37
C HIS A 60 3.25 -1.02 2.78
N GLN A 61 2.71 -2.23 2.67
CA GLN A 61 3.47 -3.45 2.91
C GLN A 61 4.61 -3.66 1.93
N SER A 62 4.42 -3.21 0.68
CA SER A 62 5.44 -3.36 -0.35
C SER A 62 6.61 -2.40 -0.15
N LEU A 63 6.53 -1.38 0.70
CA LEU A 63 7.61 -0.40 0.84
C LEU A 63 8.84 -1.04 1.53
N CYS A 64 10.01 -0.96 0.89
CA CYS A 64 11.24 -1.57 1.42
C CYS A 64 11.73 -0.89 2.70
N LEU A 65 11.47 0.42 2.84
CA LEU A 65 11.82 1.22 4.00
C LEU A 65 10.50 1.70 4.62
N PRO A 66 9.87 0.95 5.53
CA PRO A 66 8.61 1.38 6.13
C PRO A 66 8.77 2.67 6.96
N LEU A 67 9.99 2.94 7.43
CA LEU A 67 10.35 4.19 8.08
C LEU A 67 10.73 5.31 7.12
N ASP A 68 10.59 5.13 5.79
CA ASP A 68 11.01 6.10 4.77
C ASP A 68 10.64 7.52 5.19
N PRO A 69 11.61 8.33 5.66
CA PRO A 69 11.34 9.72 5.90
C PRO A 69 11.08 10.26 4.50
N TRP A 70 9.94 10.91 4.28
CA TRP A 70 9.78 11.69 3.06
C TRP A 70 11.08 12.43 2.84
N TYR A 71 11.70 12.26 1.67
CA TYR A 71 13.02 12.82 1.42
C TYR A 71 13.05 14.34 1.69
N ASP A 72 11.87 14.98 1.66
CA ASP A 72 11.62 16.35 2.07
C ASP A 72 11.94 16.65 3.54
N ASN A 73 11.81 15.70 4.48
CA ASN A 73 12.28 15.86 5.87
C ASN A 73 13.80 15.99 5.97
N LEU A 74 14.52 15.52 4.95
CA LEU A 74 15.97 15.69 4.85
C LEU A 74 16.32 16.99 4.11
N SER A 75 15.32 17.74 3.61
CA SER A 75 15.51 19.04 2.95
C SER A 75 15.89 20.11 3.98
N ARG A 76 16.98 20.84 3.70
CA ARG A 76 17.43 21.96 4.51
C ARG A 76 17.75 23.13 3.60
N ILE A 77 17.36 24.32 4.02
CA ILE A 77 17.69 25.54 3.28
C ILE A 77 19.22 25.67 3.25
N GLY A 78 19.79 25.71 2.04
CA GLY A 78 21.24 25.87 1.85
C GLY A 78 22.08 24.59 1.90
N SER A 79 21.47 23.39 1.91
CA SER A 79 22.23 22.14 1.72
C SER A 79 21.61 21.21 0.67
N ASP A 80 22.45 20.34 0.08
CA ASP A 80 22.03 19.34 -0.89
C ASP A 80 21.63 18.00 -0.26
N ARG A 81 21.34 17.97 1.05
CA ARG A 81 21.10 16.73 1.79
C ARG A 81 19.95 15.90 1.19
N ARG A 82 18.82 16.53 0.86
CA ARG A 82 17.68 15.89 0.17
C ARG A 82 18.03 15.39 -1.22
N ASN A 83 18.82 16.15 -1.98
CA ASN A 83 19.26 15.73 -3.31
C ASN A 83 20.23 14.54 -3.21
N ASN A 84 21.14 14.58 -2.23
CA ASN A 84 22.14 13.54 -1.99
C ASN A 84 21.51 12.24 -1.50
N ILE A 85 20.60 12.26 -0.53
CA ILE A 85 19.90 11.04 -0.10
C ILE A 85 19.16 10.40 -1.29
N CYS A 86 18.41 11.18 -2.09
CA CYS A 86 17.72 10.65 -3.26
C CYS A 86 18.71 10.09 -4.29
N ARG A 87 19.80 10.80 -4.59
CA ARG A 87 20.86 10.34 -5.49
C ARG A 87 21.44 9.01 -5.04
N PHE A 88 21.86 8.91 -3.78
CA PHE A 88 22.45 7.68 -3.25
C PHE A 88 21.43 6.55 -3.15
N THR A 89 20.16 6.84 -2.89
CA THR A 89 19.10 5.82 -2.96
C THR A 89 18.86 5.37 -4.40
N HIS A 90 18.90 6.24 -5.41
CA HIS A 90 18.86 5.83 -6.82
C HIS A 90 20.05 4.96 -7.21
N GLU A 91 21.26 5.28 -6.75
CA GLU A 91 22.45 4.44 -6.97
C GLU A 91 22.28 3.06 -6.34
N TYR A 92 21.76 3.02 -5.10
CA TYR A 92 21.48 1.76 -4.41
C TYR A 92 20.37 0.96 -5.11
N ALA A 93 19.27 1.61 -5.50
CA ALA A 93 18.16 1.03 -6.24
C ALA A 93 18.61 0.31 -7.51
N ALA A 94 19.57 0.89 -8.25
CA ALA A 94 20.17 0.27 -9.43
C ALA A 94 20.86 -1.07 -9.14
N THR A 95 21.31 -1.29 -7.90
CA THR A 95 21.92 -2.56 -7.47
C THR A 95 20.87 -3.63 -7.14
N LEU A 96 19.70 -3.22 -6.65
CA LEU A 96 18.59 -4.11 -6.30
C LEU A 96 17.90 -4.71 -7.53
N GLY A 97 17.81 -3.93 -8.61
CA GLY A 97 17.18 -4.33 -9.85
C GLY A 97 18.00 -5.30 -10.70
N ARG A 98 19.30 -5.42 -10.47
CA ARG A 98 20.18 -6.26 -11.31
C ARG A 98 20.01 -7.74 -10.96
N PRO A 99 19.85 -8.62 -11.96
CA PRO A 99 19.97 -10.06 -11.73
C PRO A 99 21.39 -10.35 -11.20
N ALA A 100 21.50 -10.89 -9.98
CA ALA A 100 22.81 -11.29 -9.47
C ALA A 100 23.29 -12.52 -10.25
N ALA A 101 24.49 -12.45 -10.83
CA ALA A 101 25.07 -13.53 -11.63
C ALA A 101 25.35 -14.85 -10.86
N ALA A 102 25.07 -14.92 -9.54
CA ALA A 102 25.42 -16.09 -8.72
C ALA A 102 24.58 -16.32 -7.44
N SER A 103 23.44 -15.66 -7.22
CA SER A 103 22.61 -15.92 -6.02
C SER A 103 21.17 -16.23 -6.40
N ILE A 104 20.75 -17.46 -6.08
CA ILE A 104 19.44 -18.06 -6.36
C ILE A 104 18.32 -17.46 -5.47
N VAL A 105 18.64 -16.55 -4.54
CA VAL A 105 17.68 -16.07 -3.55
C VAL A 105 17.41 -14.56 -3.75
N ALA A 106 16.29 -14.27 -4.43
CA ALA A 106 15.50 -13.04 -4.34
C ALA A 106 15.93 -11.76 -5.09
N THR A 107 16.55 -11.86 -6.27
CA THR A 107 16.63 -10.69 -7.20
C THR A 107 15.39 -10.65 -8.10
N GLY A 108 14.76 -9.47 -8.27
CA GLY A 108 13.69 -9.26 -9.27
C GLY A 108 12.34 -8.73 -8.78
N PHE A 109 12.10 -8.58 -7.47
CA PHE A 109 10.83 -8.05 -6.94
C PHE A 109 10.85 -6.58 -6.58
N TYR A 110 12.03 -5.97 -6.66
CA TYR A 110 12.21 -4.55 -6.41
C TYR A 110 11.72 -3.72 -7.59
N SER A 111 10.94 -2.68 -7.27
CA SER A 111 10.40 -1.70 -8.21
C SER A 111 10.48 -0.30 -7.60
N GLY A 112 10.34 0.71 -8.44
CA GLY A 112 10.54 2.11 -8.09
C GLY A 112 11.58 2.77 -9.02
N PRO A 113 11.84 4.07 -8.86
CA PRO A 113 12.84 4.77 -9.64
C PRO A 113 14.21 4.10 -9.58
N ASN A 114 14.79 3.82 -10.74
CA ASN A 114 16.05 3.10 -10.94
C ASN A 114 16.12 1.66 -10.39
N ALA A 115 15.04 1.10 -9.82
CA ALA A 115 15.04 -0.24 -9.23
C ALA A 115 14.38 -1.32 -10.10
N ALA A 116 13.42 -0.94 -10.95
CA ALA A 116 12.59 -1.90 -11.67
C ALA A 116 13.43 -2.80 -12.60
N ARG A 117 13.71 -4.04 -12.16
CA ARG A 117 14.34 -5.12 -12.95
C ARG A 117 15.59 -4.69 -13.74
N GLY A 118 16.37 -3.77 -13.17
CA GLY A 118 17.62 -3.28 -13.76
C GLY A 118 17.42 -2.34 -14.96
N TRP A 119 16.21 -1.82 -15.15
CA TRP A 119 15.91 -0.83 -16.17
C TRP A 119 16.61 0.48 -15.80
N SER A 120 17.67 0.81 -16.55
CA SER A 120 18.42 2.05 -16.33
C SER A 120 17.53 3.27 -16.49
N ASP A 121 17.81 4.29 -15.68
CA ASP A 121 17.27 5.65 -15.80
C ASP A 121 15.73 5.70 -15.76
N SER A 122 15.10 4.81 -14.98
CA SER A 122 13.68 4.94 -14.63
C SER A 122 13.50 6.13 -13.70
N ASN A 123 13.37 7.30 -14.31
CA ASN A 123 13.02 8.62 -13.76
C ASN A 123 13.70 9.01 -12.45
N LEU A 124 14.99 9.33 -12.55
CA LEU A 124 15.85 9.80 -11.44
C LEU A 124 15.45 11.18 -10.88
N ASN A 125 14.45 11.85 -11.46
CA ASN A 125 13.93 13.12 -10.94
C ASN A 125 12.86 12.92 -9.86
N LEU A 126 12.27 11.71 -9.79
CA LEU A 126 11.26 11.38 -8.80
C LEU A 126 11.90 10.89 -7.51
N ASP A 127 11.11 10.91 -6.44
CA ASP A 127 11.55 10.35 -5.17
C ASP A 127 11.71 8.82 -5.29
N PRO A 128 12.84 8.26 -4.83
CA PRO A 128 13.11 6.82 -4.95
C PRO A 128 12.28 6.02 -3.94
N VAL A 129 10.97 5.99 -4.14
CA VAL A 129 10.04 5.13 -3.39
C VAL A 129 10.24 3.70 -3.89
N LEU A 130 10.91 2.90 -3.08
CA LEU A 130 11.26 1.52 -3.42
C LEU A 130 10.24 0.55 -2.84
N THR A 131 9.80 -0.39 -3.67
CA THR A 131 8.85 -1.43 -3.29
C THR A 131 9.37 -2.84 -3.57
N ASN A 132 9.00 -3.82 -2.75
CA ASN A 132 9.26 -5.25 -2.94
C ASN A 132 7.96 -6.04 -2.84
N TYR A 133 7.49 -6.54 -3.97
CA TYR A 133 6.18 -7.18 -4.07
C TYR A 133 6.07 -8.53 -3.34
N LYS A 134 7.17 -9.11 -2.82
CA LYS A 134 7.10 -10.32 -1.98
C LYS A 134 6.46 -10.07 -0.61
N GLN A 135 6.42 -8.83 -0.18
CA GLN A 135 5.97 -8.45 1.16
C GLN A 135 4.44 -8.43 1.29
N LEU A 136 3.69 -8.69 0.22
CA LEU A 136 2.22 -8.65 0.28
C LEU A 136 1.67 -9.77 1.18
N ASP A 137 0.85 -9.40 2.16
CA ASP A 137 0.12 -10.30 3.06
C ASP A 137 -1.17 -9.64 3.54
N VAL A 138 -2.32 -10.03 2.99
CA VAL A 138 -3.61 -9.42 3.36
C VAL A 138 -3.98 -9.63 4.83
N LYS A 139 -3.36 -10.59 5.54
CA LYS A 139 -3.66 -10.94 6.94
C LYS A 139 -2.79 -10.20 7.95
N LEU A 140 -1.75 -9.50 7.50
CA LEU A 140 -0.92 -8.65 8.35
C LEU A 140 -1.30 -7.19 8.16
N PRO A 141 -1.27 -6.36 9.21
CA PRO A 141 -1.40 -4.92 9.02
C PRO A 141 -0.19 -4.35 8.27
N ALA A 142 -0.28 -3.08 7.89
CA ALA A 142 0.85 -2.31 7.44
C ALA A 142 1.12 -1.15 8.40
N PHE A 143 2.38 -0.73 8.53
CA PHE A 143 2.66 0.59 9.07
C PHE A 143 3.80 1.28 8.34
N THR A 144 3.74 2.60 8.29
CA THR A 144 4.84 3.44 7.81
C THR A 144 4.99 4.69 8.66
N ARG A 145 6.08 5.43 8.45
CA ARG A 145 6.24 6.78 8.97
C ARG A 145 6.13 7.77 7.82
N ASP A 146 5.26 8.77 7.95
CA ASP A 146 5.09 9.82 6.93
C ASP A 146 5.92 11.07 7.25
N GLY A 147 7.01 10.90 7.98
CA GLY A 147 7.89 11.98 8.36
C GLY A 147 7.39 12.85 9.53
N GLU A 148 6.08 12.92 9.78
CA GLU A 148 5.48 13.66 10.91
C GLU A 148 4.70 12.75 11.86
N ARG A 149 4.21 11.60 11.41
CA ARG A 149 3.44 10.64 12.20
C ARG A 149 3.71 9.22 11.73
N PHE A 150 3.35 8.26 12.57
CA PHE A 150 3.17 6.87 12.16
C PHE A 150 1.77 6.70 11.57
N ILE A 151 1.67 5.91 10.51
CA ILE A 151 0.42 5.47 9.89
C ILE A 151 0.34 3.97 10.06
N ALA A 152 -0.76 3.44 10.60
CA ALA A 152 -1.06 2.02 10.57
C ALA A 152 -2.37 1.77 9.81
N VAL A 153 -2.38 0.75 8.97
CA VAL A 153 -3.52 0.43 8.09
C VAL A 153 -3.78 -1.07 8.10
N GLN A 154 -5.05 -1.46 8.21
CA GLN A 154 -5.50 -2.84 8.06
C GLN A 154 -6.94 -2.86 7.56
N ALA A 155 -7.17 -3.53 6.44
CA ALA A 155 -8.52 -3.76 5.93
C ALA A 155 -9.32 -4.66 6.90
N PRO A 156 -10.65 -4.50 6.96
CA PRO A 156 -11.52 -5.34 7.77
C PRO A 156 -11.32 -6.82 7.51
N THR A 157 -11.52 -7.64 8.55
CA THR A 157 -11.35 -9.09 8.44
C THR A 157 -12.27 -9.71 7.39
N TYR A 158 -13.52 -9.25 7.27
CA TYR A 158 -14.46 -9.79 6.28
C TYR A 158 -14.00 -9.60 4.83
N ALA A 159 -13.16 -8.59 4.55
CA ALA A 159 -12.63 -8.30 3.23
C ALA A 159 -11.39 -9.13 2.89
N THR A 160 -10.75 -9.76 3.88
CA THR A 160 -9.44 -10.41 3.73
C THR A 160 -9.42 -11.88 4.15
N GLU A 161 -10.34 -12.31 5.02
CA GLU A 161 -10.34 -13.65 5.61
C GLU A 161 -10.51 -14.78 4.59
N ASN A 162 -11.32 -14.54 3.57
CA ASN A 162 -11.65 -15.52 2.52
C ASN A 162 -10.67 -15.49 1.35
N ILE A 163 -9.68 -14.61 1.36
CA ILE A 163 -8.61 -14.60 0.36
C ILE A 163 -7.75 -15.84 0.58
N LYS A 164 -7.74 -16.70 -0.44
CA LYS A 164 -6.94 -17.92 -0.50
C LYS A 164 -5.57 -17.67 -1.10
N GLU A 165 -5.52 -16.88 -2.17
CA GLU A 165 -4.31 -16.72 -2.97
C GLU A 165 -4.03 -15.26 -3.28
N ILE A 166 -2.74 -14.91 -3.22
CA ILE A 166 -2.19 -13.61 -3.61
C ILE A 166 -1.15 -13.86 -4.71
N GLU A 167 -1.41 -13.31 -5.88
CA GLU A 167 -0.50 -13.23 -7.01
C GLU A 167 -0.19 -11.77 -7.32
N VAL A 168 0.89 -11.54 -8.07
CA VAL A 168 1.25 -10.23 -8.64
C VAL A 168 1.49 -10.40 -10.12
N VAL A 169 0.93 -9.51 -10.93
CA VAL A 169 1.29 -9.35 -12.33
C VAL A 169 2.17 -8.12 -12.50
N ARG A 170 3.33 -8.30 -13.12
CA ARG A 170 4.31 -7.24 -13.38
C ARG A 170 4.96 -7.42 -14.75
N TYR A 171 5.63 -6.39 -15.25
CA TYR A 171 6.33 -6.46 -16.53
C TYR A 171 7.58 -7.34 -16.49
N LYS A 172 7.80 -8.15 -17.53
CA LYS A 172 9.03 -8.95 -17.71
C LYS A 172 10.22 -8.08 -18.12
N GLY A 173 10.01 -7.23 -19.13
CA GLY A 173 11.00 -6.29 -19.67
C GLY A 173 10.47 -4.86 -19.70
N LYS A 174 11.37 -3.89 -19.94
CA LYS A 174 11.01 -2.47 -20.02
C LYS A 174 10.02 -2.27 -21.19
N PRO A 175 8.77 -1.83 -20.95
CA PRO A 175 7.81 -1.64 -22.03
C PRO A 175 8.31 -0.57 -23.02
N ALA A 176 8.25 -0.85 -24.31
CA ALA A 176 8.58 0.11 -25.37
C ALA A 176 7.39 1.00 -25.78
N SER A 177 6.17 0.56 -25.46
CA SER A 177 4.92 1.28 -25.72
C SER A 177 3.83 0.78 -24.77
N PHE A 178 2.72 1.51 -24.69
CA PHE A 178 1.56 1.13 -23.87
C PHE A 178 0.28 1.13 -24.70
N PRO A 179 -0.69 0.23 -24.41
CA PRO A 179 -0.62 -0.85 -23.42
C PRO A 179 0.37 -1.95 -23.83
N CYS A 180 1.07 -2.54 -22.87
CA CYS A 180 2.03 -3.64 -23.10
C CYS A 180 1.57 -4.89 -22.34
N THR A 181 1.54 -6.05 -22.99
CA THR A 181 1.12 -7.33 -22.40
C THR A 181 2.29 -8.27 -22.09
N ASP A 182 3.53 -7.81 -22.24
CA ASP A 182 4.72 -8.61 -21.88
C ASP A 182 4.94 -8.61 -20.35
N VAL A 183 4.09 -9.40 -19.68
CA VAL A 183 4.02 -9.49 -18.23
C VAL A 183 4.29 -10.91 -17.76
N GLU A 184 4.62 -11.04 -16.48
CA GLU A 184 4.72 -12.29 -15.74
C GLU A 184 3.79 -12.29 -14.53
N GLU A 185 3.19 -13.44 -14.28
CA GLU A 185 2.45 -13.77 -13.06
C GLU A 185 3.44 -14.32 -12.04
N VAL A 186 3.36 -13.82 -10.82
CA VAL A 186 4.21 -14.27 -9.73
C VAL A 186 3.37 -14.54 -8.49
N ARG A 187 3.36 -15.80 -8.06
CA ARG A 187 2.70 -16.22 -6.84
C ARG A 187 3.42 -15.68 -5.61
N ILE A 188 2.69 -14.99 -4.74
CA ILE A 188 3.24 -14.39 -3.52
C ILE A 188 2.88 -15.20 -2.29
N ARG A 189 1.60 -15.56 -2.15
CA ARG A 189 1.11 -16.24 -0.94
C ARG A 189 -0.08 -17.12 -1.24
N GLU A 190 -0.17 -18.24 -0.52
CA GLU A 190 -1.34 -19.09 -0.46
C GLU A 190 -1.67 -19.35 1.01
N TYR A 191 -2.95 -19.26 1.35
CA TYR A 191 -3.47 -19.60 2.66
C TYR A 191 -4.20 -20.95 2.59
N PRO A 192 -4.23 -21.72 3.71
CA PRO A 192 -4.81 -23.05 3.71
C PRO A 192 -6.35 -23.09 3.52
N GLY A 193 -7.02 -21.94 3.56
CA GLY A 193 -8.46 -21.81 3.37
C GLY A 193 -8.84 -20.48 2.73
N GLY A 194 -10.11 -20.34 2.37
CA GLY A 194 -10.64 -19.24 1.56
C GLY A 194 -11.01 -19.70 0.15
N ASP A 195 -11.81 -18.90 -0.53
CA ASP A 195 -12.28 -19.13 -1.90
C ASP A 195 -11.96 -17.97 -2.85
N ASP A 196 -11.53 -16.83 -2.31
CA ASP A 196 -11.27 -15.61 -3.06
C ASP A 196 -9.82 -15.59 -3.57
N HIS A 197 -9.61 -14.91 -4.70
CA HIS A 197 -8.30 -14.81 -5.35
C HIS A 197 -7.99 -13.35 -5.67
N LEU A 198 -6.91 -12.84 -5.06
CA LEU A 198 -6.40 -11.50 -5.30
C LEU A 198 -5.16 -11.52 -6.19
N ILE A 199 -5.19 -10.78 -7.30
CA ILE A 199 -4.02 -10.56 -8.17
C ILE A 199 -3.70 -9.07 -8.20
N ALA A 200 -2.63 -8.68 -7.51
CA ALA A 200 -2.13 -7.31 -7.55
C ALA A 200 -1.47 -6.99 -8.90
N PHE A 201 -1.59 -5.75 -9.37
CA PHE A 201 -1.01 -5.33 -10.64
C PHE A 201 -0.02 -4.17 -10.48
N GLU A 202 1.08 -4.26 -11.22
CA GLU A 202 2.05 -3.17 -11.37
C GLU A 202 1.51 -2.06 -12.28
N GLY A 203 1.90 -0.82 -11.99
CA GLY A 203 1.67 0.33 -12.85
C GLY A 203 2.68 1.44 -12.58
N GLY A 204 2.63 2.45 -13.43
CA GLY A 204 3.53 3.60 -13.44
C GLY A 204 2.83 4.91 -13.07
N THR A 205 3.43 5.68 -12.15
CA THR A 205 3.03 7.05 -11.80
C THR A 205 4.19 8.04 -11.99
N GLY A 206 3.90 9.34 -11.94
CA GLY A 206 4.92 10.40 -12.03
C GLY A 206 5.37 10.74 -13.44
N ILE A 207 4.51 10.48 -14.44
CA ILE A 207 4.81 10.77 -15.84
C ILE A 207 4.54 12.25 -16.12
N ALA A 208 5.53 12.88 -16.76
CA ALA A 208 5.53 14.29 -17.08
C ALA A 208 6.08 14.52 -18.49
N GLY A 209 5.18 14.70 -19.46
CA GLY A 209 5.58 14.73 -20.87
C GLY A 209 6.22 13.40 -21.27
N ASN A 210 7.51 13.39 -21.61
CA ASN A 210 8.23 12.20 -22.08
C ASN A 210 9.07 11.50 -20.99
N THR A 211 8.83 11.78 -19.71
CA THR A 211 9.58 11.11 -18.63
C THR A 211 9.14 9.66 -18.45
N ASN A 212 10.07 8.81 -17.99
CA ASN A 212 9.72 7.45 -17.58
C ASN A 212 8.81 7.48 -16.32
N PRO A 213 7.93 6.49 -16.10
CA PRO A 213 7.20 6.36 -14.84
C PRO A 213 8.09 5.81 -13.71
N ALA A 214 7.63 6.01 -12.47
CA ALA A 214 8.03 5.22 -11.31
C ALA A 214 7.07 4.04 -11.13
N TRP A 215 7.61 2.84 -10.91
CA TRP A 215 6.85 1.59 -10.89
C TRP A 215 6.50 1.16 -9.47
N SER A 216 5.24 0.78 -9.24
CA SER A 216 4.77 0.23 -7.96
C SER A 216 3.53 -0.65 -8.17
N ILE A 217 3.06 -1.33 -7.12
CA ILE A 217 1.71 -1.91 -7.13
C ILE A 217 0.72 -0.77 -7.22
N MET A 218 -0.14 -0.74 -8.25
CA MET A 218 -1.14 0.31 -8.44
C MET A 218 -2.56 -0.13 -8.07
N GLY A 219 -2.73 -1.37 -7.66
CA GLY A 219 -4.03 -1.92 -7.32
C GLY A 219 -4.06 -3.44 -7.39
N PHE A 220 -5.27 -4.00 -7.43
CA PHE A 220 -5.49 -5.43 -7.61
C PHE A 220 -6.81 -5.75 -8.29
N VAL A 221 -6.92 -6.96 -8.82
CA VAL A 221 -8.18 -7.58 -9.21
C VAL A 221 -8.49 -8.69 -8.21
N LEU A 222 -9.68 -8.66 -7.63
CA LEU A 222 -10.17 -9.67 -6.68
C LEU A 222 -11.36 -10.41 -7.30
N MET A 223 -11.25 -11.74 -7.44
CA MET A 223 -12.42 -12.60 -7.63
C MET A 223 -12.95 -13.01 -6.26
N GLN A 224 -14.08 -12.44 -5.87
CA GLN A 224 -14.73 -12.67 -4.59
C GLN A 224 -15.88 -13.66 -4.72
N LYS A 225 -15.91 -14.68 -3.87
CA LYS A 225 -16.96 -15.69 -3.85
C LYS A 225 -18.29 -15.10 -3.36
N THR A 226 -19.33 -15.27 -4.17
CA THR A 226 -20.73 -14.98 -3.83
C THR A 226 -21.51 -16.29 -3.60
N PRO A 227 -22.75 -16.24 -3.07
CA PRO A 227 -23.59 -17.43 -2.92
C PRO A 227 -23.85 -18.18 -4.23
N THR A 228 -23.89 -17.48 -5.36
CA THR A 228 -24.30 -18.02 -6.67
C THR A 228 -23.16 -18.10 -7.69
N GLY A 229 -22.05 -17.40 -7.46
CA GLY A 229 -20.96 -17.28 -8.41
C GLY A 229 -19.75 -16.58 -7.81
N TYR A 230 -19.28 -15.55 -8.52
CA TYR A 230 -18.18 -14.69 -8.13
C TYR A 230 -18.44 -13.27 -8.62
N ASP A 231 -18.04 -12.27 -7.83
CA ASP A 231 -17.92 -10.89 -8.27
C ASP A 231 -16.45 -10.56 -8.54
N ALA A 232 -16.20 -9.70 -9.53
CA ALA A 232 -14.88 -9.17 -9.83
C ALA A 232 -14.76 -7.73 -9.33
N HIS A 233 -13.75 -7.44 -8.52
CA HIS A 233 -13.42 -6.08 -8.10
C HIS A 233 -12.07 -5.67 -8.69
N ILE A 234 -12.04 -4.61 -9.51
CA ILE A 234 -10.84 -3.97 -10.02
C ILE A 234 -10.60 -2.71 -9.19
N VAL A 235 -9.59 -2.78 -8.33
CA VAL A 235 -9.34 -1.78 -7.29
C VAL A 235 -8.06 -1.03 -7.61
N PHE A 236 -8.14 0.29 -7.75
CA PHE A 236 -6.98 1.16 -7.92
C PHE A 236 -6.60 1.80 -6.57
N ARG A 237 -5.32 1.76 -6.22
CA ARG A 237 -4.81 2.45 -5.04
C ARG A 237 -4.81 3.96 -5.28
N GLY A 238 -5.03 4.73 -4.23
CA GLY A 238 -4.80 6.16 -4.29
C GLY A 238 -3.37 6.56 -3.93
N SER A 239 -3.19 7.88 -3.86
CA SER A 239 -1.93 8.53 -3.53
C SER A 239 -1.61 8.35 -2.06
N ARG A 240 -0.33 8.22 -1.72
CA ARG A 240 0.08 8.25 -0.31
C ARG A 240 -0.09 9.68 0.21
N SER A 241 -1.16 9.95 0.95
CA SER A 241 -1.34 11.22 1.68
C SER A 241 -0.30 11.29 2.80
N GLY A 242 0.60 12.27 2.74
CA GLY A 242 1.45 12.66 3.87
C GLY A 242 1.10 14.08 4.28
N SER A 243 1.30 14.41 5.56
CA SER A 243 1.23 15.79 6.10
C SER A 243 1.97 16.85 5.25
N ALA A 244 2.98 16.42 4.50
CA ALA A 244 3.75 17.22 3.56
C ALA A 244 3.02 17.60 2.25
N LEU A 245 1.81 17.10 1.96
CA LEU A 245 1.06 17.51 0.76
C LEU A 245 0.95 19.04 0.66
N SER A 246 0.70 19.69 1.81
CA SER A 246 0.66 21.15 1.94
C SER A 246 2.03 21.82 1.73
N LYS A 247 3.14 21.17 2.11
CA LYS A 247 4.52 21.68 1.95
C LYS A 247 5.07 21.45 0.54
N THR A 248 4.61 20.39 -0.14
CA THR A 248 5.09 19.97 -1.46
C THR A 248 4.28 20.57 -2.60
N ILE A 249 2.99 20.89 -2.43
CA ILE A 249 2.21 21.67 -3.42
C ILE A 249 2.92 22.99 -3.77
N TRP A 250 3.62 23.63 -2.82
CA TRP A 250 4.39 24.85 -3.08
C TRP A 250 5.74 24.63 -3.80
N LYS A 251 6.35 23.43 -3.69
CA LYS A 251 7.62 23.08 -4.34
C LYS A 251 7.45 22.34 -5.66
N ALA A 252 6.30 21.69 -5.86
CA ALA A 252 5.94 20.95 -7.07
C ALA A 252 5.26 21.82 -8.13
N GLN A 253 5.15 23.13 -7.90
CA GLN A 253 4.77 24.06 -8.95
C GLN A 253 5.89 24.18 -9.99
N ASP A 254 5.56 23.78 -11.22
CA ASP A 254 6.29 23.91 -12.49
C ASP A 254 6.63 25.38 -12.86
N PHE A 255 7.07 26.23 -11.92
CA PHE A 255 7.53 27.59 -12.26
C PHE A 255 8.99 27.62 -12.74
N ILE A 256 9.83 26.65 -12.35
CA ILE A 256 11.24 26.54 -12.79
C ILE A 256 11.72 25.07 -12.77
N GLY A 257 11.64 24.35 -13.90
CA GLY A 257 12.37 23.08 -14.11
C GLY A 257 11.52 21.82 -14.35
N ALA A 258 12.18 20.65 -14.39
CA ALA A 258 11.52 19.34 -14.50
C ALA A 258 10.86 18.93 -13.17
N PRO A 259 9.71 18.25 -13.19
CA PRO A 259 8.98 17.89 -11.97
C PRO A 259 9.80 16.95 -11.09
N LYS A 260 9.80 17.23 -9.78
CA LYS A 260 10.48 16.47 -8.73
C LYS A 260 9.53 16.19 -7.58
N GLY A 261 9.75 15.08 -6.89
CA GLY A 261 8.96 14.68 -5.72
C GLY A 261 8.30 13.32 -5.90
N ASN A 262 7.33 13.03 -5.04
CA ASN A 262 6.63 11.76 -5.03
C ASN A 262 5.91 11.50 -6.38
N PRO A 263 6.06 10.30 -6.96
CA PRO A 263 5.47 9.97 -8.25
C PRO A 263 3.93 10.08 -8.29
N ASP A 264 3.26 9.70 -7.21
CA ASP A 264 1.79 9.76 -7.14
C ASP A 264 1.33 11.22 -7.13
N TRP A 265 2.00 12.09 -6.37
CA TRP A 265 1.69 13.52 -6.33
C TRP A 265 1.93 14.23 -7.66
N ILE A 266 2.99 13.88 -8.39
CA ILE A 266 3.20 14.43 -9.74
C ILE A 266 2.04 14.04 -10.67
N THR A 267 1.47 12.86 -10.49
CA THR A 267 0.29 12.41 -11.24
C THR A 267 -0.94 13.23 -10.84
N ASP A 268 -1.15 13.44 -9.54
CA ASP A 268 -2.26 14.26 -9.01
C ASP A 268 -2.17 15.73 -9.42
N LEU A 269 -0.98 16.34 -9.37
CA LEU A 269 -0.78 17.76 -9.70
C LEU A 269 -0.93 18.07 -11.19
N ARG A 270 -0.78 17.07 -12.06
CA ARG A 270 -1.10 17.18 -13.49
C ARG A 270 -2.60 17.16 -13.77
N SER A 271 -3.42 17.21 -12.73
CA SER A 271 -4.87 17.36 -12.86
C SER A 271 -5.31 18.73 -13.40
N GLY A 272 -4.40 19.69 -13.48
CA GLY A 272 -4.65 21.02 -14.05
C GLY A 272 -4.69 21.11 -15.57
N LYS A 273 -4.47 20.00 -16.29
CA LYS A 273 -4.47 19.97 -17.75
C LYS A 273 -5.29 18.80 -18.27
N GLN A 274 -6.15 19.08 -19.25
CA GLN A 274 -6.93 18.08 -19.96
C GLN A 274 -6.41 17.85 -21.40
N VAL A 275 -6.37 16.60 -21.83
CA VAL A 275 -5.79 16.16 -23.11
C VAL A 275 -6.72 15.22 -23.87
N GLU A 276 -6.59 15.20 -25.19
CA GLU A 276 -7.20 14.16 -26.01
C GLU A 276 -6.38 12.87 -25.91
N LYS A 277 -7.00 11.78 -25.46
CA LYS A 277 -6.36 10.47 -25.34
C LYS A 277 -7.32 9.39 -25.86
N PRO A 278 -7.36 9.10 -27.17
CA PRO A 278 -8.30 8.15 -27.78
C PRO A 278 -8.27 6.74 -27.15
N LEU A 279 -7.13 6.34 -26.60
CA LEU A 279 -6.99 5.09 -25.85
C LEU A 279 -7.95 5.03 -24.64
N VAL A 280 -8.11 6.16 -23.95
CA VAL A 280 -8.94 6.32 -22.74
C VAL A 280 -10.35 6.79 -23.08
N SER A 281 -10.50 7.77 -23.97
CA SER A 281 -11.80 8.23 -24.45
C SER A 281 -11.72 8.75 -25.87
N LYS A 282 -12.66 8.34 -26.71
CA LYS A 282 -12.90 8.91 -28.04
C LYS A 282 -13.79 10.17 -27.99
N VAL A 283 -14.31 10.53 -26.81
CA VAL A 283 -15.24 11.65 -26.58
C VAL A 283 -14.75 12.54 -25.44
N GLY A 284 -14.61 13.84 -25.70
CA GLY A 284 -14.10 14.81 -24.73
C GLY A 284 -12.61 14.62 -24.42
N LYS A 285 -12.11 15.47 -23.53
CA LYS A 285 -10.74 15.43 -23.01
C LYS A 285 -10.71 14.80 -21.62
N VAL A 286 -9.58 14.18 -21.31
CA VAL A 286 -9.33 13.52 -20.03
C VAL A 286 -8.19 14.20 -19.30
N THR A 287 -8.21 14.15 -17.98
CA THR A 287 -7.16 14.71 -17.14
C THR A 287 -5.80 14.06 -17.42
N GLU A 288 -4.77 14.86 -17.71
CA GLU A 288 -3.48 14.43 -18.26
C GLU A 288 -2.75 13.43 -17.36
N GLY A 289 -2.64 13.72 -16.06
CA GLY A 289 -1.90 12.87 -15.12
C GLY A 289 -2.39 11.41 -15.15
N PHE A 290 -3.71 11.22 -15.00
CA PHE A 290 -4.32 9.88 -15.06
C PHE A 290 -4.22 9.27 -16.46
N ALA A 291 -4.34 10.09 -17.51
CA ALA A 291 -4.31 9.63 -18.91
C ALA A 291 -2.93 9.16 -19.36
N GLU A 292 -1.86 9.66 -18.74
CA GLU A 292 -0.49 9.17 -18.93
C GLU A 292 -0.18 7.97 -18.03
N ALA A 293 -0.68 7.94 -16.79
CA ALA A 293 -0.45 6.82 -15.87
C ALA A 293 -1.23 5.55 -16.28
N LEU A 294 -2.52 5.65 -16.59
CA LEU A 294 -3.40 4.50 -16.85
C LEU A 294 -2.88 3.54 -17.94
N PRO A 295 -2.35 3.98 -19.10
CA PRO A 295 -1.82 3.07 -20.11
C PRO A 295 -0.74 2.10 -19.59
N THR A 296 0.02 2.51 -18.57
CA THR A 296 1.08 1.69 -17.96
C THR A 296 0.58 0.51 -17.14
N MET A 297 -0.71 0.49 -16.79
CA MET A 297 -1.32 -0.57 -15.99
C MET A 297 -2.38 -1.37 -16.75
N LEU A 298 -2.84 -0.91 -17.92
CA LEU A 298 -3.84 -1.61 -18.74
C LEU A 298 -3.43 -3.03 -19.11
N GLY A 299 -2.15 -3.26 -19.42
CA GLY A 299 -1.61 -4.58 -19.74
C GLY A 299 -1.62 -5.53 -18.54
N PRO A 300 -0.97 -5.17 -17.41
CA PRO A 300 -1.06 -5.90 -16.16
C PRO A 300 -2.50 -6.21 -15.72
N ILE A 301 -3.42 -5.22 -15.77
CA ILE A 301 -4.84 -5.43 -15.44
C ILE A 301 -5.49 -6.46 -16.39
N THR A 302 -5.24 -6.36 -17.70
CA THR A 302 -5.77 -7.31 -18.68
C THR A 302 -5.29 -8.73 -18.36
N ALA A 303 -4.01 -8.90 -18.05
CA ALA A 303 -3.46 -10.19 -17.68
C ALA A 303 -4.04 -10.74 -16.37
N CYS A 304 -4.24 -9.91 -15.33
CA CYS A 304 -4.96 -10.33 -14.12
C CYS A 304 -6.34 -10.91 -14.48
N CYS A 305 -7.10 -10.18 -15.30
CA CYS A 305 -8.45 -10.60 -15.72
C CYS A 305 -8.42 -11.88 -16.57
N GLN A 306 -7.41 -12.06 -17.43
CA GLN A 306 -7.23 -13.29 -18.23
C GLN A 306 -6.92 -14.51 -17.35
N ILE A 307 -6.04 -14.35 -16.36
CA ILE A 307 -5.69 -15.42 -15.40
C ILE A 307 -6.95 -15.84 -14.64
N LEU A 308 -7.74 -14.88 -14.17
CA LEU A 308 -8.98 -15.13 -13.44
C LEU A 308 -10.08 -15.73 -14.34
N GLU A 309 -10.21 -15.29 -15.59
CA GLU A 309 -11.13 -15.89 -16.59
C GLU A 309 -10.82 -17.38 -16.85
N GLN A 310 -9.56 -17.80 -16.77
CA GLN A 310 -9.18 -19.21 -16.93
C GLN A 310 -9.51 -20.05 -15.71
N LYS A 311 -9.52 -19.45 -14.51
CA LYS A 311 -9.69 -20.15 -13.22
C LYS A 311 -11.14 -20.14 -12.72
N TYR A 312 -11.96 -19.16 -13.13
CA TYR A 312 -13.29 -18.90 -12.58
C TYR A 312 -14.36 -18.71 -13.68
N PRO A 313 -15.65 -18.95 -13.37
CA PRO A 313 -16.73 -18.54 -14.27
C PRO A 313 -16.72 -17.03 -14.46
N ALA A 314 -17.40 -16.57 -15.52
CA ALA A 314 -17.63 -15.14 -15.75
C ALA A 314 -18.25 -14.50 -14.48
N PRO A 315 -17.75 -13.32 -14.07
CA PRO A 315 -18.25 -12.66 -12.87
C PRO A 315 -19.70 -12.23 -13.04
N GLU A 316 -20.47 -12.30 -11.96
CA GLU A 316 -21.85 -11.83 -11.88
C GLU A 316 -21.90 -10.31 -12.01
N HIS A 317 -20.96 -9.63 -11.32
CA HIS A 317 -20.75 -8.19 -11.40
C HIS A 317 -19.27 -7.85 -11.55
N ILE A 318 -18.99 -6.74 -12.25
CA ILE A 318 -17.65 -6.16 -12.35
C ILE A 318 -17.70 -4.79 -11.70
N TYR A 319 -17.09 -4.65 -10.53
CA TYR A 319 -16.93 -3.39 -9.83
C TYR A 319 -15.55 -2.81 -10.13
N VAL A 320 -15.52 -1.53 -10.47
CA VAL A 320 -14.27 -0.76 -10.57
C VAL A 320 -14.30 0.30 -9.50
N THR A 321 -13.26 0.37 -8.67
CA THR A 321 -13.24 1.28 -7.52
C THR A 321 -11.86 1.88 -7.29
N GLY A 322 -11.85 3.00 -6.58
CA GLY A 322 -10.64 3.66 -6.13
C GLY A 322 -10.94 4.83 -5.21
N HIS A 323 -9.92 5.26 -4.48
CA HIS A 323 -9.93 6.45 -3.61
C HIS A 323 -8.94 7.49 -4.14
N SER A 324 -9.28 8.78 -4.12
CA SER A 324 -8.36 9.87 -4.50
C SER A 324 -7.78 9.66 -5.92
N LEU A 325 -6.45 9.66 -6.12
CA LEU A 325 -5.78 9.26 -7.37
C LEU A 325 -6.38 7.97 -7.98
N GLY A 326 -6.64 6.96 -7.14
CA GLY A 326 -7.20 5.68 -7.58
C GLY A 326 -8.61 5.83 -8.13
N ALA A 327 -9.41 6.75 -7.61
CA ALA A 327 -10.74 7.06 -8.14
C ALA A 327 -10.65 7.73 -9.53
N GLY A 328 -9.67 8.61 -9.74
CA GLY A 328 -9.38 9.21 -11.05
C GLY A 328 -8.99 8.15 -12.08
N LEU A 329 -8.08 7.25 -11.71
CA LEU A 329 -7.64 6.11 -12.55
C LEU A 329 -8.78 5.13 -12.84
N ALA A 330 -9.57 4.77 -11.84
CA ALA A 330 -10.73 3.89 -11.98
C ALA A 330 -11.76 4.45 -12.98
N SER A 331 -12.00 5.75 -12.93
CA SER A 331 -12.92 6.44 -13.84
C SER A 331 -12.43 6.43 -15.27
N GLN A 332 -11.14 6.73 -15.47
CA GLN A 332 -10.54 6.66 -16.79
C GLN A 332 -10.41 5.21 -17.30
N PHE A 333 -10.27 4.21 -16.43
CA PHE A 333 -10.32 2.80 -16.82
C PHE A 333 -11.70 2.40 -17.34
N VAL A 334 -12.78 2.74 -16.62
CA VAL A 334 -14.15 2.51 -17.07
C VAL A 334 -14.41 3.21 -18.40
N SER A 335 -13.90 4.44 -18.56
CA SER A 335 -13.92 5.13 -19.85
C SER A 335 -13.15 4.36 -20.93
N ALA A 336 -11.92 3.93 -20.66
CA ALA A 336 -11.08 3.21 -21.62
C ALA A 336 -11.76 1.95 -22.15
N ALA A 337 -12.47 1.24 -21.27
CA ALA A 337 -13.21 0.03 -21.61
C ALA A 337 -14.56 0.29 -22.32
N THR A 338 -15.26 1.41 -22.06
CA THR A 338 -16.59 1.70 -22.67
C THR A 338 -16.58 2.65 -23.85
N GLN A 339 -15.74 3.69 -23.84
CA GLN A 339 -15.69 4.74 -24.87
C GLN A 339 -14.29 4.99 -25.45
N GLY A 340 -13.24 4.36 -24.91
CA GLY A 340 -11.89 4.39 -25.45
C GLY A 340 -11.64 3.36 -26.55
N SER A 341 -10.49 3.45 -27.23
CA SER A 341 -10.06 2.41 -28.18
C SER A 341 -9.53 1.16 -27.48
N PHE A 342 -9.20 1.24 -26.19
CA PHE A 342 -8.75 0.09 -25.40
C PHE A 342 -9.84 -0.98 -25.24
N GLY A 343 -11.10 -0.59 -25.08
CA GLY A 343 -12.21 -1.53 -24.84
C GLY A 343 -12.37 -2.61 -25.91
N ASP A 344 -12.04 -2.31 -27.16
CA ASP A 344 -12.07 -3.30 -28.25
C ASP A 344 -11.02 -4.39 -28.06
N GLN A 345 -9.84 -4.03 -27.54
CA GLN A 345 -8.80 -4.99 -27.19
C GLN A 345 -9.20 -5.79 -25.94
N LEU A 346 -9.66 -5.12 -24.88
CA LEU A 346 -10.04 -5.77 -23.64
C LEU A 346 -11.11 -6.86 -23.85
N ARG A 347 -12.14 -6.60 -24.67
CA ARG A 347 -13.20 -7.59 -24.99
C ARG A 347 -12.70 -8.76 -25.84
N ARG A 348 -11.61 -8.60 -26.61
CA ARG A 348 -10.98 -9.73 -27.33
C ARG A 348 -10.13 -10.57 -26.40
N ASP A 349 -9.41 -9.90 -25.50
CA ASP A 349 -8.42 -10.53 -24.62
C ASP A 349 -9.08 -11.22 -23.42
N VAL A 350 -10.20 -10.67 -22.91
CA VAL A 350 -11.02 -11.21 -21.81
C VAL A 350 -12.48 -11.24 -22.25
N LYS A 351 -12.88 -12.34 -22.88
CA LYS A 351 -14.10 -12.41 -23.70
C LYS A 351 -15.37 -12.80 -22.95
N SER A 352 -15.23 -13.49 -21.83
CA SER A 352 -16.37 -13.99 -21.04
C SER A 352 -16.93 -12.95 -20.07
N TRP A 353 -16.17 -11.89 -19.79
CA TRP A 353 -16.57 -10.83 -18.88
C TRP A 353 -17.49 -9.82 -19.58
N SER A 354 -18.59 -9.45 -18.90
CA SER A 354 -19.58 -8.49 -19.42
C SER A 354 -19.14 -7.04 -19.17
N TRP A 355 -18.10 -6.59 -19.89
CA TRP A 355 -17.50 -5.26 -19.72
C TRP A 355 -18.46 -4.08 -19.91
N ASP A 356 -19.56 -4.27 -20.63
CA ASP A 356 -20.63 -3.28 -20.80
C ASP A 356 -21.48 -3.05 -19.54
N LYS A 357 -21.41 -3.98 -18.57
CA LYS A 357 -22.18 -3.94 -17.31
C LYS A 357 -21.35 -3.56 -16.09
N MET A 358 -20.09 -3.19 -16.29
CA MET A 358 -19.23 -2.77 -15.18
C MET A 358 -19.78 -1.51 -14.50
N SER A 359 -19.56 -1.41 -13.19
CA SER A 359 -20.00 -0.28 -12.37
C SER A 359 -18.81 0.41 -11.70
N LEU A 360 -18.72 1.73 -11.81
CA LEU A 360 -17.75 2.52 -11.06
C LEU A 360 -18.31 2.84 -9.67
N ILE A 361 -17.51 2.65 -8.63
CA ILE A 361 -17.76 3.18 -7.29
C ILE A 361 -16.52 3.97 -6.89
N ALA A 362 -16.60 5.29 -7.01
CA ALA A 362 -15.47 6.18 -6.79
C ALA A 362 -15.60 6.92 -5.45
N PHE A 363 -14.46 7.13 -4.77
CA PHE A 363 -14.39 7.84 -3.50
C PHE A 363 -13.42 9.02 -3.58
N ALA A 364 -13.89 10.20 -3.20
CA ALA A 364 -13.13 11.44 -3.25
C ALA A 364 -12.41 11.63 -4.60
N GLN A 365 -13.16 11.49 -5.69
CA GLN A 365 -12.65 11.50 -7.05
C GLN A 365 -12.17 12.91 -7.42
N PRO A 366 -10.90 13.08 -7.82
CA PRO A 366 -10.47 14.29 -8.52
C PRO A 366 -11.07 14.32 -9.93
N ILE A 367 -11.22 15.52 -10.49
CA ILE A 367 -11.83 15.72 -11.82
C ILE A 367 -11.14 14.84 -12.88
N PRO A 368 -11.84 13.86 -13.49
CA PRO A 368 -11.24 12.90 -14.42
C PRO A 368 -11.21 13.36 -15.88
N GLY A 369 -11.98 14.38 -16.26
CA GLY A 369 -12.03 14.91 -17.61
C GLY A 369 -12.94 16.13 -17.77
N ASP A 370 -13.10 16.57 -19.02
CA ASP A 370 -13.92 17.73 -19.39
C ASP A 370 -15.44 17.42 -19.34
N PRO A 371 -16.32 18.44 -19.43
CA PRO A 371 -17.76 18.22 -19.40
C PRO A 371 -18.29 17.30 -20.53
N ASN A 372 -17.65 17.31 -21.71
CA ASN A 372 -18.07 16.43 -22.81
C ASN A 372 -17.76 14.96 -22.51
N PHE A 373 -16.59 14.70 -21.93
CA PHE A 373 -16.18 13.41 -21.41
C PHE A 373 -17.16 12.94 -20.34
N ALA A 374 -17.45 13.79 -19.34
CA ALA A 374 -18.31 13.44 -18.22
C ALA A 374 -19.75 13.16 -18.64
N ALA A 375 -20.32 14.01 -19.52
CA ALA A 375 -21.66 13.81 -20.06
C ALA A 375 -21.79 12.48 -20.82
N ASN A 376 -20.79 12.14 -21.65
CA ASN A 376 -20.82 10.87 -22.37
C ASN A 376 -20.59 9.67 -21.43
N PHE A 377 -19.68 9.79 -20.46
CA PHE A 377 -19.43 8.78 -19.44
C PHE A 377 -20.72 8.44 -18.66
N ASN A 378 -21.44 9.45 -18.17
CA ASN A 378 -22.66 9.26 -17.39
C ASN A 378 -23.79 8.62 -18.21
N ARG A 379 -23.81 8.86 -19.53
CA ARG A 379 -24.75 8.23 -20.46
C ARG A 379 -24.48 6.73 -20.65
N ILE A 380 -23.21 6.33 -20.72
CA ILE A 380 -22.80 4.94 -21.00
C ILE A 380 -22.58 4.10 -19.75
N SER A 381 -22.35 4.73 -18.59
CA SER A 381 -22.20 4.06 -17.30
C SER A 381 -23.14 4.69 -16.25
N PRO A 382 -24.46 4.54 -16.42
CA PRO A 382 -25.45 5.24 -15.58
C PRO A 382 -25.49 4.76 -14.12
N ASN A 383 -24.91 3.59 -13.83
CA ASN A 383 -24.84 3.02 -12.48
C ASN A 383 -23.58 3.46 -11.72
N SER A 384 -22.73 4.29 -12.33
CA SER A 384 -21.53 4.81 -11.69
C SER A 384 -21.89 5.71 -10.51
N MET A 385 -21.17 5.59 -9.40
CA MET A 385 -21.39 6.34 -8.16
C MET A 385 -20.11 7.07 -7.75
N HIS A 386 -20.23 8.28 -7.22
CA HIS A 386 -19.12 9.04 -6.65
C HIS A 386 -19.50 9.55 -5.26
N TYR A 387 -18.74 9.15 -4.24
CA TYR A 387 -18.94 9.54 -2.84
C TYR A 387 -17.81 10.43 -2.33
N TRP A 388 -18.14 11.44 -1.53
CA TRP A 388 -17.15 12.24 -0.78
C TRP A 388 -17.79 12.85 0.46
N VAL A 389 -16.98 13.24 1.45
CA VAL A 389 -17.47 13.94 2.64
C VAL A 389 -17.45 15.44 2.40
N ALA A 390 -18.49 16.13 2.85
CA ALA A 390 -18.59 17.57 2.76
C ALA A 390 -17.33 18.27 3.28
N GLY A 391 -16.82 19.26 2.54
CA GLY A 391 -15.58 19.97 2.90
C GLY A 391 -14.30 19.30 2.38
N ASP A 392 -14.41 18.26 1.55
CA ASP A 392 -13.27 17.74 0.79
C ASP A 392 -12.79 18.80 -0.23
N ASP A 393 -11.66 19.43 0.07
CA ASP A 393 -11.08 20.50 -0.74
C ASP A 393 -10.60 20.02 -2.12
N VAL A 394 -10.38 18.72 -2.34
CA VAL A 394 -9.98 18.17 -3.66
C VAL A 394 -11.21 18.04 -4.56
N VAL A 395 -12.31 17.50 -4.02
CA VAL A 395 -13.56 17.28 -4.77
C VAL A 395 -14.32 18.60 -4.97
N GLU A 396 -14.36 19.45 -3.95
CA GLU A 396 -15.14 20.70 -3.91
C GLU A 396 -14.33 21.93 -4.38
N ALA A 397 -13.12 21.72 -4.93
CA ALA A 397 -12.21 22.75 -5.45
C ALA A 397 -12.80 23.66 -6.54
N THR A 398 -14.03 23.46 -7.00
CA THR A 398 -14.75 24.38 -7.90
C THR A 398 -15.13 25.73 -7.24
N SER A 399 -14.75 25.97 -5.98
CA SER A 399 -15.19 27.10 -5.14
C SER A 399 -14.08 28.06 -4.65
N GLY A 400 -13.06 28.34 -5.47
CA GLY A 400 -12.23 29.55 -5.32
C GLY A 400 -11.17 29.55 -4.21
N ARG A 401 -10.74 28.38 -3.71
CA ARG A 401 -9.55 28.24 -2.86
C ARG A 401 -8.31 27.82 -3.67
N ILE A 402 -7.11 27.89 -3.10
CA ILE A 402 -5.79 27.73 -3.76
C ILE A 402 -5.70 26.50 -4.68
N VAL A 403 -6.36 25.38 -4.34
CA VAL A 403 -6.42 24.16 -5.17
C VAL A 403 -7.28 24.37 -6.44
N GLY A 404 -8.35 25.14 -6.36
CA GLY A 404 -9.22 25.51 -7.48
C GLY A 404 -8.57 26.44 -8.52
N MET A 405 -7.40 27.02 -8.24
CA MET A 405 -6.61 27.72 -9.26
C MET A 405 -5.78 26.78 -10.14
N LEU A 406 -5.61 25.52 -9.74
CA LEU A 406 -4.74 24.53 -10.38
C LEU A 406 -5.52 23.36 -11.00
N ILE A 407 -6.84 23.27 -10.81
CA ILE A 407 -7.67 22.21 -11.38
C ILE A 407 -8.56 22.84 -12.46
N ASP A 408 -8.48 22.31 -13.68
CA ASP A 408 -9.20 22.78 -14.87
C ASP A 408 -10.74 22.73 -14.71
N GLN A 409 -11.48 23.38 -15.60
CA GLN A 409 -12.96 23.43 -15.67
C GLN A 409 -13.60 22.09 -16.08
N GLY A 410 -13.13 20.97 -15.54
CA GLY A 410 -13.73 19.67 -15.79
C GLY A 410 -14.94 19.37 -14.93
N GLU A 411 -15.44 18.15 -15.07
CA GLU A 411 -16.63 17.69 -14.36
C GLU A 411 -16.42 16.28 -13.80
N HIS A 412 -16.97 16.03 -12.61
CA HIS A 412 -16.97 14.71 -11.98
C HIS A 412 -17.87 13.74 -12.74
N VAL A 413 -17.60 12.44 -12.61
CA VAL A 413 -18.42 11.40 -13.24
C VAL A 413 -19.15 10.54 -12.21
N GLY A 414 -20.23 9.89 -12.65
CA GLY A 414 -21.13 9.12 -11.81
C GLY A 414 -22.14 9.97 -11.05
N VAL A 415 -23.10 9.30 -10.43
CA VAL A 415 -24.07 9.91 -9.54
C VAL A 415 -23.35 10.41 -8.29
N GLN A 416 -23.38 11.72 -8.13
CA GLN A 416 -22.71 12.44 -7.06
C GLN A 416 -23.44 12.25 -5.71
N LYS A 417 -22.73 11.76 -4.69
CA LYS A 417 -23.23 11.47 -3.35
C LYS A 417 -22.36 12.15 -2.29
N LYS A 418 -22.72 13.39 -1.97
CA LYS A 418 -22.09 14.16 -0.88
C LYS A 418 -22.59 13.64 0.47
N LEU A 419 -21.67 13.13 1.27
CA LEU A 419 -21.89 12.67 2.64
C LEU A 419 -21.77 13.85 3.61
N ASN A 420 -22.48 13.77 4.73
CA ASN A 420 -22.39 14.78 5.78
C ASN A 420 -21.04 14.73 6.50
N LEU A 421 -20.64 15.88 7.06
CA LEU A 421 -19.51 15.95 7.99
C LEU A 421 -19.67 14.94 9.14
N VAL A 422 -18.56 14.30 9.48
CA VAL A 422 -18.47 13.41 10.62
C VAL A 422 -18.27 14.26 11.87
N ALA A 423 -19.16 14.10 12.86
CA ALA A 423 -19.09 14.90 14.09
C ALA A 423 -17.80 14.59 14.85
N ASP A 424 -17.19 15.62 15.45
CA ASP A 424 -15.95 15.52 16.23
C ASP A 424 -14.74 14.96 15.47
N CYS A 425 -14.80 14.91 14.13
CA CYS A 425 -13.69 14.55 13.27
C CYS A 425 -12.95 15.82 12.82
N ASN A 426 -11.66 15.92 13.18
CA ASN A 426 -10.76 17.00 12.77
C ASN A 426 -9.79 16.58 11.65
N ASP A 427 -9.90 15.35 11.16
CA ASP A 427 -9.10 14.87 10.03
C ASP A 427 -9.59 15.48 8.71
N ASN A 428 -8.75 15.39 7.69
CA ASN A 428 -9.09 15.84 6.36
C ASN A 428 -10.28 15.00 5.82
N PRO A 429 -11.40 15.62 5.39
CA PRO A 429 -12.55 14.92 4.79
C PRO A 429 -12.21 14.06 3.58
N HIS A 430 -11.06 14.32 2.94
CA HIS A 430 -10.50 13.53 1.85
C HIS A 430 -9.95 12.17 2.28
N GLU A 431 -9.85 11.88 3.58
CA GLU A 431 -9.26 10.61 4.04
C GLU A 431 -10.25 9.44 3.95
N VAL A 432 -9.75 8.28 3.53
CA VAL A 432 -10.54 7.06 3.28
C VAL A 432 -11.36 6.63 4.50
N PHE A 433 -10.79 6.76 5.71
CA PHE A 433 -11.46 6.39 6.96
C PHE A 433 -12.54 7.39 7.38
N VAL A 434 -12.44 8.66 6.96
CA VAL A 434 -13.47 9.69 7.21
C VAL A 434 -14.66 9.44 6.28
N ILE A 435 -14.41 9.12 5.00
CA ILE A 435 -15.45 8.69 4.05
C ILE A 435 -16.17 7.45 4.56
N ARG A 436 -15.42 6.47 5.10
CA ARG A 436 -15.98 5.25 5.69
C ARG A 436 -16.92 5.57 6.85
N ALA A 437 -16.50 6.45 7.76
CA ALA A 437 -17.34 6.90 8.86
C ALA A 437 -18.62 7.62 8.37
N GLY A 438 -18.51 8.44 7.32
CA GLY A 438 -19.65 9.08 6.66
C GLY A 438 -20.65 8.07 6.09
N LEU A 439 -20.18 7.05 5.37
CA LEU A 439 -21.03 5.98 4.82
C LEU A 439 -21.71 5.15 5.91
N LEU A 440 -20.97 4.79 6.96
CA LEU A 440 -21.52 4.03 8.08
C LEU A 440 -22.62 4.83 8.79
N LYS A 441 -22.43 6.14 9.00
CA LYS A 441 -23.47 6.99 9.61
C LYS A 441 -24.80 6.98 8.85
N GLU A 442 -24.77 6.74 7.54
CA GLU A 442 -25.96 6.64 6.67
C GLU A 442 -26.50 5.20 6.56
N SER A 443 -25.80 4.19 7.10
CA SER A 443 -26.25 2.79 7.14
C SER A 443 -27.17 2.49 8.31
N ASP A 444 -27.70 1.27 8.40
CA ASP A 444 -28.50 0.84 9.54
C ASP A 444 -27.66 0.73 10.83
N ALA A 445 -28.33 0.87 11.98
CA ALA A 445 -27.68 0.92 13.29
C ALA A 445 -26.94 -0.38 13.66
N SER A 446 -27.43 -1.54 13.20
CA SER A 446 -26.74 -2.82 13.44
C SER A 446 -25.42 -2.88 12.69
N LEU A 447 -25.40 -2.51 11.40
CA LEU A 447 -24.20 -2.48 10.60
C LEU A 447 -23.19 -1.46 11.13
N GLN A 448 -23.66 -0.28 11.55
CA GLN A 448 -22.83 0.72 12.24
C GLN A 448 -22.16 0.11 13.47
N GLN A 449 -22.95 -0.50 14.36
CA GLN A 449 -22.42 -1.09 15.59
C GLN A 449 -21.40 -2.19 15.30
N GLN A 450 -21.57 -2.96 14.22
CA GLN A 450 -20.64 -4.03 13.85
C GLN A 450 -19.34 -3.49 13.24
N LEU A 451 -19.44 -2.60 12.24
CA LEU A 451 -18.30 -2.17 11.43
C LEU A 451 -17.50 -1.03 12.06
N CYS A 452 -18.11 -0.23 12.96
CA CYS A 452 -17.38 0.78 13.73
C CYS A 452 -16.46 0.17 14.80
N GLN A 453 -16.62 -1.12 15.15
CA GLN A 453 -15.70 -1.81 16.07
C GLN A 453 -14.36 -2.16 15.41
N GLN A 454 -14.25 -2.04 14.08
CA GLN A 454 -13.05 -2.34 13.32
C GLN A 454 -12.41 -1.04 12.84
N ASN A 455 -11.39 -0.58 13.57
CA ASN A 455 -10.55 0.53 13.13
C ASN A 455 -9.61 0.03 12.04
N THR A 456 -9.72 0.62 10.85
CA THR A 456 -8.94 0.19 9.68
C THR A 456 -7.75 1.10 9.38
N TRP A 457 -7.68 2.24 10.07
CA TRP A 457 -6.68 3.27 9.88
C TRP A 457 -6.36 3.96 11.20
N GLY A 458 -5.10 4.36 11.39
CA GLY A 458 -4.69 5.17 12.52
C GLY A 458 -3.47 6.04 12.21
N TYR A 459 -3.55 7.32 12.59
CA TYR A 459 -2.38 8.20 12.72
C TYR A 459 -1.90 8.22 14.17
N TYR A 460 -0.60 8.19 14.40
CA TYR A 460 -0.02 8.18 15.74
C TYR A 460 1.22 9.06 15.82
N ASP A 461 1.33 9.86 16.88
CA ASP A 461 2.43 10.84 16.99
C ASP A 461 3.78 10.19 17.35
N SER A 462 3.76 8.94 17.85
CA SER A 462 4.95 8.18 18.23
C SER A 462 4.74 6.68 18.11
N LEU A 463 5.84 5.91 18.14
CA LEU A 463 5.79 4.45 18.10
C LEU A 463 5.07 3.89 19.34
N ALA A 464 5.29 4.48 20.53
CA ALA A 464 4.59 4.10 21.76
C ALA A 464 3.07 4.22 21.59
N LYS A 465 2.59 5.36 21.07
CA LYS A 465 1.16 5.59 20.86
C LYS A 465 0.56 4.62 19.84
N MET A 466 1.29 4.30 18.76
CA MET A 466 0.87 3.28 17.80
C MET A 466 0.66 1.92 18.46
N LEU A 467 1.65 1.48 19.25
CA LEU A 467 1.61 0.18 19.93
C LEU A 467 0.53 0.11 21.03
N ALA A 468 0.23 1.26 21.65
CA ALA A 468 -0.86 1.39 22.62
C ALA A 468 -2.25 1.54 21.97
N GLY A 469 -2.34 1.82 20.67
CA GLY A 469 -3.60 2.10 19.97
C GLY A 469 -4.14 3.52 20.18
N GLN A 470 -3.31 4.44 20.68
CA GLN A 470 -3.66 5.83 20.98
C GLN A 470 -3.55 6.69 19.72
N ALA A 471 -4.47 6.51 18.78
CA ALA A 471 -4.49 7.27 17.54
C ALA A 471 -4.80 8.76 17.78
N SER A 472 -4.15 9.63 17.01
CA SER A 472 -4.48 11.06 16.88
C SER A 472 -5.48 11.34 15.75
N SER A 473 -5.75 10.35 14.90
CA SER A 473 -6.85 10.38 13.93
C SER A 473 -8.19 10.05 14.59
N TYR A 474 -9.27 10.39 13.89
CA TYR A 474 -10.64 10.10 14.27
C TYR A 474 -10.85 8.61 14.48
N VAL A 475 -11.49 8.30 15.60
CA VAL A 475 -12.00 6.99 15.98
C VAL A 475 -13.48 7.17 16.27
N TYR A 476 -14.31 6.27 15.75
CA TYR A 476 -15.76 6.38 15.92
C TYR A 476 -16.15 6.42 17.42
N PRO A 477 -17.08 7.29 17.85
CA PRO A 477 -17.47 7.36 19.27
C PRO A 477 -17.92 6.00 19.84
N GLY A 478 -17.26 5.56 20.91
CA GLY A 478 -17.54 4.27 21.55
C GLY A 478 -16.92 3.04 20.85
N ALA A 479 -16.15 3.23 19.77
CA ALA A 479 -15.30 2.19 19.21
C ALA A 479 -14.09 1.91 20.13
N PRO A 480 -13.49 0.71 20.06
CA PRO A 480 -12.24 0.43 20.75
C PRO A 480 -11.12 1.32 20.22
N GLU A 481 -10.01 1.38 20.96
CA GLU A 481 -8.76 2.00 20.49
C GLU A 481 -8.32 1.38 19.15
N ALA A 482 -7.70 2.18 18.28
CA ALA A 482 -7.20 1.73 16.99
C ALA A 482 -5.93 0.88 17.15
N LYS A 483 -6.08 -0.36 17.61
CA LYS A 483 -4.98 -1.32 17.86
C LYS A 483 -4.69 -2.14 16.60
N ILE A 484 -4.09 -1.48 15.61
CA ILE A 484 -3.77 -2.09 14.31
C ILE A 484 -2.41 -2.80 14.38
N VAL A 485 -1.35 -2.07 14.72
CA VAL A 485 -0.03 -2.64 15.02
C VAL A 485 0.18 -2.61 16.53
N THR A 486 0.48 -3.77 17.11
CA THR A 486 0.60 -3.99 18.55
C THR A 486 1.91 -4.70 18.88
N SER A 487 2.28 -4.71 20.16
CA SER A 487 3.44 -5.49 20.63
C SER A 487 3.37 -6.97 20.25
N GLN A 488 2.17 -7.54 20.06
CA GLN A 488 2.00 -8.96 19.71
C GLN A 488 2.21 -9.25 18.22
N ASN A 489 1.91 -8.30 17.32
CA ASN A 489 2.01 -8.52 15.88
C ASN A 489 3.20 -7.80 15.22
N LEU A 490 3.81 -6.80 15.89
CA LEU A 490 4.90 -5.99 15.35
C LEU A 490 6.05 -6.85 14.82
N GLN A 491 6.51 -7.86 15.56
CA GLN A 491 7.60 -8.72 15.12
C GLN A 491 7.28 -9.42 13.79
N LYS A 492 6.05 -9.93 13.64
CA LYS A 492 5.61 -10.58 12.39
C LYS A 492 5.56 -9.60 11.22
N VAL A 493 5.10 -8.37 11.48
CA VAL A 493 5.08 -7.29 10.47
C VAL A 493 6.50 -6.95 10.02
N LEU A 494 7.44 -6.77 10.96
CA LEU A 494 8.85 -6.49 10.67
C LEU A 494 9.53 -7.64 9.90
N GLN A 495 9.25 -8.89 10.28
CA GLN A 495 9.73 -10.08 9.58
C GLN A 495 9.20 -10.14 8.15
N ASN A 496 7.92 -9.83 7.93
CA ASN A 496 7.33 -9.79 6.61
C ASN A 496 7.99 -8.72 5.71
N TYR A 497 8.42 -7.60 6.29
CA TYR A 497 9.19 -6.57 5.59
C TYR A 497 10.66 -6.91 5.37
N ASN A 498 11.19 -7.95 6.01
CA ASN A 498 12.63 -8.15 6.12
C ASN A 498 13.34 -6.88 6.66
N PHE A 499 12.69 -6.16 7.58
CA PHE A 499 13.03 -4.78 7.93
C PHE A 499 14.51 -4.58 8.31
N SER A 500 15.02 -5.39 9.23
CA SER A 500 16.39 -5.32 9.73
C SER A 500 17.43 -5.36 8.60
N SER A 501 17.25 -6.26 7.64
CA SER A 501 18.18 -6.43 6.53
C SER A 501 17.97 -5.43 5.38
N GLU A 502 16.80 -4.80 5.26
CA GLU A 502 16.63 -3.69 4.32
C GLU A 502 17.19 -2.39 4.92
N PHE A 503 16.97 -2.18 6.22
CA PHE A 503 17.43 -1.01 6.95
C PHE A 503 18.96 -0.96 7.09
N ASP A 504 19.62 -2.07 7.42
CA ASP A 504 21.09 -2.10 7.56
C ASP A 504 21.81 -1.82 6.22
N ARG A 505 21.33 -2.41 5.12
CA ARG A 505 21.86 -2.18 3.77
C ARG A 505 21.63 -0.73 3.36
N TRP A 506 20.47 -0.15 3.65
CA TRP A 506 20.22 1.25 3.34
C TRP A 506 21.15 2.17 4.15
N LEU A 507 21.35 1.91 5.45
CA LEU A 507 22.29 2.67 6.27
C LEU A 507 23.71 2.63 5.67
N GLU A 508 24.18 1.45 5.28
CA GLU A 508 25.51 1.24 4.73
C GLU A 508 25.69 1.85 3.33
N GLN A 509 24.72 1.61 2.43
CA GLN A 509 24.86 1.91 1.01
C GLN A 509 24.37 3.32 0.64
N VAL A 510 23.49 3.91 1.44
CA VAL A 510 22.87 5.21 1.21
C VAL A 510 23.29 6.21 2.29
N TYR A 511 22.89 5.99 3.55
CA TYR A 511 23.03 7.00 4.60
C TYR A 511 24.50 7.31 4.92
N ALA A 512 25.35 6.29 5.00
CA ALA A 512 26.78 6.44 5.24
C ALA A 512 27.49 7.26 4.14
N LYS A 513 27.02 7.18 2.90
CA LYS A 513 27.53 8.03 1.80
C LYS A 513 27.01 9.45 1.92
N MET A 514 25.71 9.62 2.14
CA MET A 514 25.09 10.94 2.28
C MET A 514 25.72 11.74 3.43
N ILE A 515 25.94 11.12 4.59
CA ILE A 515 26.50 11.80 5.77
C ILE A 515 27.97 12.19 5.60
N ALA A 516 28.68 11.50 4.71
CA ALA A 516 30.08 11.74 4.36
C ALA A 516 30.25 12.74 3.20
N ASP A 517 29.16 13.09 2.52
CA ASP A 517 29.17 14.04 1.41
C ASP A 517 29.19 15.47 1.97
N LYS A 518 30.18 16.26 1.56
CA LYS A 518 30.37 17.63 2.04
C LYS A 518 29.21 18.54 1.66
N ASP A 519 28.55 18.30 0.53
CA ASP A 519 27.47 19.15 0.00
C ASP A 519 26.16 18.91 0.77
N SER A 520 26.10 17.86 1.60
CA SER A 520 24.99 17.61 2.53
C SER A 520 24.93 18.60 3.71
N TYR A 521 25.87 19.53 3.85
CA TYR A 521 25.96 20.47 4.97
C TYR A 521 26.13 21.92 4.54
N ILE A 522 25.61 22.83 5.36
CA ILE A 522 25.84 24.27 5.22
C ILE A 522 27.21 24.61 5.80
N GLY A 523 28.03 25.32 5.02
CA GLY A 523 29.33 25.83 5.44
C GLY A 523 30.45 24.78 5.45
N PHE A 524 31.63 25.19 5.90
CA PHE A 524 32.82 24.34 5.88
C PHE A 524 32.71 23.19 6.90
N LYS A 525 32.95 21.96 6.44
CA LYS A 525 33.16 20.78 7.29
C LYS A 525 34.53 20.19 7.01
N PHE A 526 35.28 19.91 8.06
CA PHE A 526 36.55 19.19 7.93
C PHE A 526 36.26 17.76 7.44
N GLN A 527 37.09 17.27 6.51
CA GLN A 527 36.97 15.90 6.01
C GLN A 527 37.03 14.88 7.16
N SER A 528 37.86 15.12 8.18
CA SER A 528 37.94 14.28 9.38
C SER A 528 36.61 14.16 10.14
N THR A 529 35.78 15.21 10.15
CA THR A 529 34.44 15.17 10.75
C THR A 529 33.49 14.31 9.91
N LEU A 530 33.56 14.42 8.59
CA LEU A 530 32.75 13.62 7.66
C LEU A 530 33.13 12.13 7.74
N ASP A 531 34.43 11.84 7.78
CA ASP A 531 34.96 10.49 7.92
C ASP A 531 34.58 9.86 9.28
N ALA A 532 34.65 10.62 10.37
CA ALA A 532 34.22 10.15 11.69
C ALA A 532 32.72 9.82 11.72
N ARG A 533 31.87 10.64 11.09
CA ARG A 533 30.43 10.36 10.97
C ARG A 533 30.13 9.15 10.12
N ARG A 534 30.86 8.99 9.00
CA ARG A 534 30.76 7.80 8.16
C ARG A 534 31.14 6.55 8.96
N ALA A 535 32.25 6.60 9.68
CA ALA A 535 32.70 5.50 10.53
C ALA A 535 31.64 5.13 11.57
N LEU A 536 31.04 6.13 12.23
CA LEU A 536 29.94 5.88 13.18
C LEU A 536 28.75 5.15 12.55
N VAL A 537 28.31 5.54 11.34
CA VAL A 537 27.21 4.82 10.65
C VAL A 537 27.62 3.38 10.30
N LEU A 538 28.86 3.17 9.85
CA LEU A 538 29.35 1.82 9.55
C LEU A 538 29.50 0.97 10.82
N ASP A 539 29.85 1.56 11.95
CA ASP A 539 29.88 0.91 13.26
C ASP A 539 28.47 0.51 13.69
N ILE A 540 27.46 1.37 13.49
CA ILE A 540 26.04 1.03 13.73
C ILE A 540 25.62 -0.18 12.91
N VAL A 541 25.94 -0.20 11.62
CA VAL A 541 25.66 -1.36 10.74
C VAL A 541 26.36 -2.61 11.26
N ALA A 542 27.62 -2.49 11.69
CA ALA A 542 28.35 -3.61 12.28
C ALA A 542 27.70 -4.10 13.57
N TRP A 543 27.16 -3.22 14.42
CA TRP A 543 26.43 -3.58 15.64
C TRP A 543 25.13 -4.32 15.32
N MET A 544 24.34 -3.81 14.36
CA MET A 544 23.10 -4.44 13.91
C MET A 544 23.30 -5.85 13.35
N ARG A 545 24.46 -6.10 12.70
CA ARG A 545 24.82 -7.41 12.13
C ARG A 545 25.42 -8.39 13.15
N ARG A 546 25.73 -7.94 14.37
CA ARG A 546 26.18 -8.87 15.42
C ARG A 546 25.05 -9.84 15.73
N GLN A 547 25.44 -11.09 15.99
CA GLN A 547 24.49 -12.06 16.48
C GLN A 547 23.90 -11.56 17.80
N SER A 548 22.57 -11.47 17.86
CA SER A 548 21.87 -11.10 19.08
C SER A 548 22.21 -12.07 20.20
N SER A 549 22.39 -11.53 21.40
CA SER A 549 22.47 -12.33 22.62
C SER A 549 21.14 -13.05 22.85
N ASN A 550 21.24 -14.25 23.43
CA ASN A 550 20.08 -14.95 23.97
C ASN A 550 19.61 -14.33 25.31
N ASP A 551 20.36 -13.36 25.84
CA ASP A 551 20.04 -12.63 27.06
C ASP A 551 19.44 -11.26 26.73
N ASN A 552 18.14 -11.11 26.97
CA ASN A 552 17.40 -9.85 26.78
C ASN A 552 18.00 -8.69 27.59
N ALA A 553 18.57 -8.93 28.78
CA ALA A 553 19.17 -7.87 29.59
C ALA A 553 20.42 -7.30 28.91
N GLN A 554 21.25 -8.19 28.35
CA GLN A 554 22.43 -7.80 27.59
C GLN A 554 22.06 -7.03 26.31
N GLU A 555 20.99 -7.43 25.61
CA GLU A 555 20.52 -6.72 24.42
C GLU A 555 19.99 -5.31 24.77
N LEU A 556 19.29 -5.17 25.90
CA LEU A 556 18.83 -3.86 26.41
C LEU A 556 19.99 -2.94 26.77
N ASP A 557 20.97 -3.45 27.51
CA ASP A 557 22.15 -2.67 27.89
C ASP A 557 22.97 -2.26 26.66
N SER A 558 23.07 -3.14 25.66
CA SER A 558 23.70 -2.83 24.37
C SER A 558 22.97 -1.70 23.64
N LEU A 559 21.64 -1.72 23.59
CA LEU A 559 20.84 -0.64 22.99
C LEU A 559 21.04 0.71 23.72
N VAL A 560 21.21 0.70 25.04
CA VAL A 560 21.49 1.92 25.81
C VAL A 560 22.89 2.45 25.49
N GLU A 561 23.91 1.59 25.42
CA GLU A 561 25.25 1.99 25.01
C GLU A 561 25.27 2.56 23.58
N GLU A 562 24.54 1.93 22.66
CA GLU A 562 24.37 2.38 21.28
C GLU A 562 23.73 3.77 21.21
N TYR A 563 22.69 4.04 22.00
CA TYR A 563 22.07 5.37 22.11
C TYR A 563 23.08 6.46 22.52
N GLN A 564 23.87 6.18 23.56
CA GLN A 564 24.85 7.14 24.07
C GLN A 564 25.97 7.44 23.05
N ARG A 565 26.28 6.48 22.19
CA ARG A 565 27.28 6.66 21.11
C ARG A 565 26.73 7.45 19.93
N ILE A 566 25.42 7.41 19.67
CA ILE A 566 24.81 8.08 18.52
C ILE A 566 24.41 9.51 18.87
N THR A 567 23.89 9.72 20.08
CA THR A 567 23.34 11.00 20.52
C THR A 567 24.39 12.11 20.49
N GLY A 568 24.10 13.18 19.75
CA GLY A 568 24.98 14.34 19.58
C GLY A 568 26.15 14.15 18.60
N ASN A 569 26.33 12.96 18.03
CA ASN A 569 27.49 12.63 17.19
C ASN A 569 27.19 12.64 15.67
N LEU A 570 25.94 12.38 15.26
CA LEU A 570 25.50 12.58 13.88
C LEU A 570 25.11 14.05 13.63
N GLY A 571 24.88 14.77 14.72
CA GLY A 571 24.80 16.22 14.78
C GLY A 571 23.39 16.78 14.63
N LEU A 572 22.35 15.94 14.73
CA LEU A 572 20.93 16.28 14.57
C LEU A 572 20.02 15.32 15.34
N THR A 573 19.27 15.85 16.30
CA THR A 573 18.41 15.08 17.21
C THR A 573 17.36 14.22 16.49
N ASN A 574 16.68 14.76 15.47
CA ASN A 574 15.60 14.03 14.78
C ASN A 574 16.10 12.88 13.90
N GLU A 575 17.28 13.03 13.27
CA GLU A 575 17.86 11.96 12.46
C GLU A 575 18.45 10.86 13.34
N GLU A 576 19.10 11.23 14.44
CA GLU A 576 19.61 10.29 15.45
C GLU A 576 18.46 9.46 16.03
N GLN A 577 17.34 10.09 16.38
CA GLN A 577 16.12 9.41 16.82
C GLN A 577 15.54 8.49 15.75
N TRP A 578 15.56 8.90 14.48
CA TRP A 578 15.07 8.06 13.38
C TRP A 578 15.95 6.81 13.19
N ILE A 579 17.28 6.96 13.20
CA ILE A 579 18.23 5.84 13.09
C ILE A 579 18.08 4.92 14.28
N TYR A 580 18.03 5.49 15.49
CA TYR A 580 17.89 4.72 16.71
C TYR A 580 16.55 3.98 16.78
N GLY A 581 15.46 4.61 16.34
CA GLY A 581 14.17 3.96 16.17
C GLY A 581 14.24 2.76 15.22
N GLY A 582 14.96 2.88 14.10
CA GLY A 582 15.21 1.75 13.21
C GLY A 582 16.08 0.65 13.84
N MET A 583 17.07 1.00 14.66
CA MET A 583 17.85 0.02 15.42
C MET A 583 16.98 -0.75 16.42
N ILE A 584 16.08 -0.06 17.13
CA ILE A 584 15.11 -0.68 18.04
C ILE A 584 14.21 -1.66 17.27
N LEU A 585 13.62 -1.25 16.14
CA LEU A 585 12.78 -2.13 15.33
C LEU A 585 13.57 -3.34 14.79
N SER A 586 14.82 -3.14 14.36
CA SER A 586 15.71 -4.23 13.96
C SER A 586 15.94 -5.22 15.12
N ARG A 587 16.11 -4.71 16.35
CA ARG A 587 16.28 -5.54 17.54
C ARG A 587 15.01 -6.33 17.86
N ILE A 588 13.83 -5.70 17.78
CA ILE A 588 12.53 -6.39 17.96
C ILE A 588 12.36 -7.51 16.93
N GLN A 589 12.77 -7.30 15.68
CA GLN A 589 12.67 -8.34 14.65
C GLN A 589 13.52 -9.57 14.99
N ASN A 590 14.75 -9.35 15.49
CA ASN A 590 15.78 -10.37 15.60
C ASN A 590 15.90 -11.02 17.00
N THR A 591 15.17 -10.53 17.99
CA THR A 591 15.24 -10.99 19.40
C THR A 591 13.88 -11.32 19.97
N SER A 592 13.86 -11.83 21.20
CA SER A 592 12.66 -12.00 22.02
C SER A 592 12.30 -10.74 22.84
N LEU A 593 12.95 -9.60 22.59
CA LEU A 593 12.65 -8.38 23.33
C LEU A 593 11.22 -7.91 23.09
N THR A 594 10.54 -7.67 24.19
CA THR A 594 9.21 -7.09 24.22
C THR A 594 9.28 -5.56 24.28
N VAL A 595 8.21 -4.91 23.86
CA VAL A 595 8.07 -3.46 23.96
C VAL A 595 8.13 -3.00 25.43
N ASP A 596 7.55 -3.77 26.35
CA ASP A 596 7.55 -3.43 27.78
C ASP A 596 8.97 -3.46 28.37
N GLU A 597 9.79 -4.44 27.97
CA GLU A 597 11.22 -4.48 28.32
C GLU A 597 11.98 -3.27 27.78
N LEU A 598 11.73 -2.89 26.52
CA LEU A 598 12.35 -1.71 25.90
C LEU A 598 11.98 -0.42 26.64
N LEU A 599 10.70 -0.24 27.00
CA LEU A 599 10.22 0.93 27.73
C LEU A 599 10.73 1.02 29.18
N SER A 600 11.34 -0.04 29.71
CA SER A 600 11.95 -0.03 31.05
C SER A 600 13.24 0.80 31.13
N LYS A 601 13.90 1.06 29.98
CA LYS A 601 15.13 1.87 29.91
C LYS A 601 14.79 3.31 29.48
N PRO A 602 15.13 4.34 30.27
CA PRO A 602 14.78 5.73 29.97
C PRO A 602 15.24 6.23 28.60
N GLU A 603 16.41 5.83 28.14
CA GLU A 603 17.00 6.19 26.85
C GLU A 603 16.16 5.68 25.69
N ILE A 604 15.80 4.40 25.74
CA ILE A 604 14.96 3.72 24.74
C ILE A 604 13.57 4.32 24.77
N LYS A 605 12.98 4.45 25.97
CA LYS A 605 11.66 5.03 26.20
C LYS A 605 11.54 6.42 25.58
N THR A 606 12.53 7.29 25.82
CA THR A 606 12.56 8.65 25.26
C THR A 606 12.46 8.62 23.72
N CYS A 607 13.13 7.68 23.06
CA CYS A 607 13.06 7.56 21.60
C CYS A 607 11.71 7.00 21.11
N ILE A 608 11.14 6.01 21.79
CA ILE A 608 9.87 5.37 21.38
C ILE A 608 8.68 6.33 21.65
N GLU A 609 8.77 7.14 22.70
CA GLU A 609 7.74 8.12 23.08
C GLU A 609 7.91 9.48 22.43
N ALA A 610 9.08 9.78 21.87
CA ALA A 610 9.34 11.05 21.20
C ALA A 610 8.25 11.34 20.16
N ASN A 611 7.53 12.44 20.37
CA ASN A 611 6.70 12.99 19.33
C ASN A 611 7.61 13.30 18.14
N VAL A 612 7.12 12.99 16.96
CA VAL A 612 7.77 13.43 15.73
C VAL A 612 7.47 14.93 15.54
N VAL A 613 8.09 15.79 16.36
CA VAL A 613 7.97 17.24 16.19
C VAL A 613 8.97 17.67 15.12
N THR A 614 8.46 18.29 14.06
CA THR A 614 9.26 19.04 13.10
C THR A 614 9.70 20.34 13.75
N ASP A 615 11.01 20.53 13.95
CA ASP A 615 11.59 21.88 14.10
C ASP A 615 11.43 22.68 12.80
#